data_AF-A0AA39THF9-F1
#
_entry.id   AF-A0AA39THF9-F1
#
_cell.length_a   1.000
_cell.length_b   1.000
_cell.length_c   1.000
_cell.angle_alpha   90.00
_cell.angle_beta   90.00
_cell.angle_gamma   90.00
#
_symmetry.space_group_name_H-M   'P 1'
#
loop_
_entity.id
_entity.type
_entity.pdbx_description
1 polymer ?
#
loop_
_entity_poly.entity_id
_entity_poly.type
_entity_poly.pdbx_seq_one_letter_code
_entity_poly.pdbx_strand_id
1 'polypeptide(L)'
;MSISESAHSSPTAIENTRSTSIRSTFKAQSAIESLSSIITTVPDSPNPSSSLLNDPEIASQISSLLRQADAGAGNDNLCRWLYDTFQSTDPQLQLVVLRFLPILAGVYLSRVTLRKPLAGFEAVLLALYAHETTSRSGQSMTVNVPDISHPSIYHESNTAVKNNATNLNLEVISPSLEPHGTVRSTKRARIVGVALELYYSKISQLPVASKIDFCEFCEAWAIGGDHQQDSSVNNNGERMRIPLSWELVQPILRILGHCLMGPDQKQNKQLFDAAYCACKSLYGRSLHDINPKAMLATGSLLSLAELSLDDIDYTEIRITNAISL
;
A
#
# COMPACT_ATOMS: atom_id res chain seq x y z
N MET A 1 3.95 11.57 -58.30
CA MET A 1 4.56 12.82 -57.79
C MET A 1 4.25 12.85 -56.31
N SER A 2 5.24 12.48 -55.49
CA SER A 2 5.11 12.26 -54.05
C SER A 2 5.05 13.59 -53.31
N ILE A 3 4.12 13.75 -52.38
CA ILE A 3 4.15 14.83 -51.38
C ILE A 3 4.13 14.16 -50.01
N SER A 4 5.26 14.28 -49.33
CA SER A 4 5.50 13.95 -47.94
C SER A 4 5.11 15.16 -47.07
N GLU A 5 4.10 15.02 -46.22
CA GLU A 5 3.80 15.98 -45.15
C GLU A 5 4.56 15.58 -43.88
N SER A 6 5.53 16.41 -43.51
CA SER A 6 6.30 16.33 -42.28
C SER A 6 5.49 16.85 -41.09
N ALA A 7 5.33 16.02 -40.06
CA ALA A 7 4.82 16.42 -38.76
C ALA A 7 5.77 17.41 -38.07
N HIS A 8 5.29 18.62 -37.76
CA HIS A 8 5.94 19.55 -36.84
C HIS A 8 5.52 19.22 -35.41
N SER A 9 6.43 18.64 -34.62
CA SER A 9 6.32 18.54 -33.17
C SER A 9 6.98 19.74 -32.49
N SER A 10 6.27 20.39 -31.57
CA SER A 10 6.69 21.61 -30.90
C SER A 10 7.88 21.38 -29.94
N PRO A 11 8.97 22.18 -30.01
CA PRO A 11 10.22 21.94 -29.26
C PRO A 11 10.13 22.15 -27.73
N THR A 12 9.10 22.83 -27.22
CA THR A 12 8.97 23.21 -25.80
C THR A 12 8.61 22.06 -24.84
N ALA A 13 7.95 21.00 -25.31
CA ALA A 13 7.61 19.84 -24.47
C ALA A 13 8.82 18.93 -24.18
N ILE A 14 9.77 18.87 -25.12
CA ILE A 14 10.96 18.02 -25.04
C ILE A 14 11.99 18.64 -24.08
N GLU A 15 12.18 19.96 -24.12
CA GLU A 15 13.08 20.66 -23.19
C GLU A 15 12.59 20.60 -21.73
N ASN A 16 11.29 20.78 -21.50
CA ASN A 16 10.73 20.66 -20.15
C ASN A 16 10.94 19.25 -19.59
N THR A 17 10.62 18.20 -20.35
CA THR A 17 10.79 16.80 -19.90
C THR A 17 12.25 16.46 -19.60
N ARG A 18 13.19 16.97 -20.41
CA ARG A 18 14.63 16.77 -20.19
C ARG A 18 15.12 17.50 -18.94
N SER A 19 14.60 18.70 -18.67
CA SER A 19 14.95 19.47 -17.46
C SER A 19 14.41 18.85 -16.16
N THR A 20 13.21 18.27 -16.17
CA THR A 20 12.65 17.53 -15.02
C THR A 20 13.42 16.24 -14.77
N SER A 21 13.80 15.53 -15.84
CA SER A 21 14.62 14.32 -15.75
C SER A 21 15.99 14.60 -15.12
N ILE A 22 16.70 15.65 -15.55
CA ILE A 22 18.00 16.03 -14.98
C ILE A 22 17.88 16.46 -13.50
N ARG A 23 16.79 17.12 -13.10
CA ARG A 23 16.55 17.47 -11.69
C ARG A 23 16.27 16.23 -10.83
N SER A 24 15.51 15.26 -11.37
CA SER A 24 15.23 14.01 -10.67
C SER A 24 16.49 13.18 -10.43
N THR A 25 17.40 13.13 -11.40
CA THR A 25 18.68 12.41 -11.26
C THR A 25 19.59 13.04 -10.22
N PHE A 26 19.70 14.38 -10.17
CA PHE A 26 20.50 15.06 -9.14
C PHE A 26 19.97 14.82 -7.72
N LYS A 27 18.64 14.90 -7.53
CA LYS A 27 18.00 14.59 -6.24
C LYS A 27 18.28 13.15 -5.81
N ALA A 28 18.19 12.21 -6.74
CA ALA A 28 18.44 10.80 -6.47
C ALA A 28 19.91 10.52 -6.15
N GLN A 29 20.86 11.18 -6.82
CA GLN A 29 22.29 11.09 -6.49
C GLN A 29 22.57 11.62 -5.08
N SER A 30 22.05 12.80 -4.73
CA SER A 30 22.19 13.35 -3.38
C SER A 30 21.58 12.45 -2.29
N ALA A 31 20.45 11.80 -2.60
CA ALA A 31 19.85 10.81 -1.70
C ALA A 31 20.76 9.59 -1.52
N ILE A 32 21.37 9.06 -2.59
CA ILE A 32 22.32 7.94 -2.50
C ILE A 32 23.57 8.32 -1.72
N GLU A 33 24.15 9.51 -1.98
CA GLU A 33 25.31 10.00 -1.24
C GLU A 33 25.02 10.08 0.25
N SER A 34 23.84 10.59 0.63
CA SER A 34 23.40 10.62 2.03
C SER A 34 23.24 9.22 2.61
N LEU A 35 22.70 8.28 1.82
CA LEU A 35 22.49 6.88 2.22
C LEU A 35 23.81 6.10 2.38
N SER A 36 24.85 6.44 1.61
CA SER A 36 26.16 5.78 1.65
C SER A 36 26.86 5.87 3.01
N SER A 37 26.49 6.85 3.83
CA SER A 37 26.95 6.96 5.22
C SER A 37 26.27 5.97 6.18
N ILE A 38 25.19 5.32 5.73
CA ILE A 38 24.32 4.44 6.53
C ILE A 38 24.45 2.98 6.08
N ILE A 39 24.56 2.73 4.76
CA ILE A 39 24.67 1.39 4.18
C ILE A 39 26.08 1.10 3.67
N THR A 40 26.47 -0.16 3.63
CA THR A 40 27.83 -0.56 3.21
C THR A 40 27.97 -0.74 1.70
N THR A 41 26.86 -0.94 0.98
CA THR A 41 26.84 -1.14 -0.49
C THR A 41 26.16 0.03 -1.18
N VAL A 42 26.88 0.71 -2.08
CA VAL A 42 26.36 1.85 -2.84
C VAL A 42 26.18 1.42 -4.30
N PRO A 43 25.02 1.67 -4.92
CA PRO A 43 24.81 1.29 -6.32
C PRO A 43 25.48 2.30 -7.26
N ASP A 44 26.50 1.85 -7.98
CA ASP A 44 27.06 2.59 -9.12
C ASP A 44 26.18 2.34 -10.36
N SER A 45 25.15 3.17 -10.54
CA SER A 45 24.17 3.00 -11.62
C SER A 45 23.83 4.32 -12.32
N PRO A 46 23.60 4.32 -13.65
CA PRO A 46 23.15 5.50 -14.38
C PRO A 46 21.72 5.95 -13.99
N ASN A 47 20.92 5.06 -13.39
CA ASN A 47 19.56 5.35 -12.93
C ASN A 47 19.45 5.13 -11.41
N PRO A 48 19.88 6.10 -10.59
CA PRO A 48 20.03 5.96 -9.14
C PRO A 48 18.73 5.56 -8.42
N SER A 49 17.60 6.17 -8.78
CA SER A 49 16.29 5.90 -8.15
C SER A 49 15.75 4.51 -8.45
N SER A 50 15.93 4.02 -9.68
CA SER A 50 15.55 2.65 -10.07
C SER A 50 16.39 1.59 -9.35
N SER A 51 17.69 1.85 -9.18
CA SER A 51 18.57 0.95 -8.43
C SER A 51 18.15 0.88 -6.97
N LEU A 52 17.90 2.02 -6.31
CA LEU A 52 17.36 2.02 -4.93
C LEU A 52 16.03 1.26 -4.81
N LEU A 53 15.16 1.35 -5.81
CA LEU A 53 13.84 0.71 -5.78
C LEU A 53 13.89 -0.79 -6.01
N ASN A 54 14.85 -1.32 -6.78
CA ASN A 54 14.83 -2.72 -7.23
C ASN A 54 16.01 -3.57 -6.73
N ASP A 55 17.10 -2.94 -6.29
CA ASP A 55 18.26 -3.67 -5.78
C ASP A 55 17.88 -4.48 -4.52
N PRO A 56 18.10 -5.81 -4.52
CA PRO A 56 17.75 -6.66 -3.38
C PRO A 56 18.74 -6.56 -2.21
N GLU A 57 20.03 -6.27 -2.46
CA GLU A 57 21.04 -6.17 -1.41
C GLU A 57 20.85 -4.92 -0.58
N ILE A 58 20.66 -3.77 -1.25
CA ILE A 58 20.36 -2.49 -0.60
C ILE A 58 19.08 -2.61 0.21
N ALA A 59 18.05 -3.22 -0.37
CA ALA A 59 16.79 -3.39 0.33
C ALA A 59 16.91 -4.30 1.54
N SER A 60 17.63 -5.41 1.43
CA SER A 60 17.89 -6.30 2.56
C SER A 60 18.59 -5.56 3.70
N GLN A 61 19.59 -4.74 3.39
CA GLN A 61 20.29 -3.92 4.39
C GLN A 61 19.35 -2.90 5.04
N ILE A 62 18.61 -2.10 4.26
CA ILE A 62 17.65 -1.11 4.81
C ILE A 62 16.58 -1.81 5.65
N SER A 63 16.01 -2.91 5.16
CA SER A 63 15.03 -3.72 5.87
C SER A 63 15.59 -4.27 7.19
N SER A 64 16.85 -4.70 7.21
CA SER A 64 17.50 -5.18 8.42
C SER A 64 17.66 -4.07 9.46
N LEU A 65 18.09 -2.87 9.03
CA LEU A 65 18.24 -1.69 9.88
C LEU A 65 16.89 -1.28 10.48
N LEU A 66 15.83 -1.21 9.69
CA LEU A 66 14.48 -0.87 10.17
C LEU A 66 13.92 -1.88 11.18
N ARG A 67 14.39 -3.13 11.15
CA ARG A 67 13.96 -4.20 12.08
C ARG A 67 14.80 -4.24 13.37
N GLN A 68 15.94 -3.54 13.45
CA GLN A 68 16.78 -3.47 14.67
C GLN A 68 16.05 -2.84 15.86
N ALA A 69 16.38 -3.23 17.09
CA ALA A 69 15.61 -2.91 18.30
C ALA A 69 15.57 -1.40 18.65
N ASP A 70 16.60 -0.66 18.23
CA ASP A 70 16.81 0.78 18.38
C ASP A 70 16.24 1.62 17.23
N ALA A 71 15.85 0.97 16.12
CA ALA A 71 15.24 1.64 14.98
C ALA A 71 13.95 2.39 15.37
N GLY A 72 13.76 3.55 14.75
CA GLY A 72 12.62 4.44 14.97
C GLY A 72 12.82 5.48 16.06
N ALA A 73 14.00 5.54 16.70
CA ALA A 73 14.35 6.61 17.63
C ALA A 73 14.39 7.98 16.92
N GLY A 74 14.26 9.08 17.68
CA GLY A 74 14.27 10.44 17.10
C GLY A 74 15.59 10.87 16.45
N ASN A 75 16.68 10.17 16.79
CA ASN A 75 18.03 10.36 16.23
C ASN A 75 18.40 9.28 15.20
N ASP A 76 17.44 8.48 14.73
CA ASP A 76 17.67 7.46 13.71
C ASP A 76 17.93 8.12 12.35
N ASN A 77 19.17 7.97 11.87
CA ASN A 77 19.62 8.54 10.60
C ASN A 77 18.88 7.95 9.39
N LEU A 78 18.44 6.68 9.47
CA LEU A 78 17.68 6.05 8.39
C LEU A 78 16.26 6.62 8.33
N CYS A 79 15.62 6.82 9.50
CA CYS A 79 14.33 7.50 9.56
C CYS A 79 14.42 8.93 9.01
N ARG A 80 15.49 9.66 9.35
CA ARG A 80 15.76 10.99 8.81
C ARG A 80 15.93 10.95 7.29
N TRP A 81 16.72 10.01 6.78
CA TRP A 81 16.93 9.84 5.35
C TRP A 81 15.62 9.52 4.61
N LEU A 82 14.78 8.62 5.14
CA LEU A 82 13.47 8.31 4.57
C LEU A 82 12.55 9.54 4.54
N TYR A 83 12.56 10.34 5.62
CA TYR A 83 11.81 11.59 5.69
C TYR A 83 12.27 12.59 4.63
N ASP A 84 13.56 12.90 4.57
CA ASP A 84 14.13 13.88 3.63
C ASP A 84 13.95 13.41 2.17
N THR A 85 14.11 12.11 1.92
CA THR A 85 13.90 11.49 0.60
C THR A 85 12.46 11.63 0.13
N PHE A 86 11.49 11.42 1.02
CA PHE A 86 10.06 11.59 0.69
C PHE A 86 9.70 13.06 0.43
N GLN A 87 10.28 13.99 1.20
CA GLN A 87 10.08 15.43 1.06
C GLN A 87 10.68 16.02 -0.22
N SER A 88 11.54 15.28 -0.92
CA SER A 88 12.07 15.69 -2.23
C SER A 88 10.98 15.88 -3.31
N THR A 89 9.77 15.34 -3.07
CA THR A 89 8.61 15.30 -3.98
C THR A 89 8.92 14.70 -5.35
N ASP A 90 10.02 13.95 -5.48
CA ASP A 90 10.33 13.19 -6.70
C ASP A 90 9.54 11.88 -6.68
N PRO A 91 8.72 11.58 -7.72
CA PRO A 91 7.87 10.40 -7.71
C PRO A 91 8.63 9.08 -7.54
N GLN A 92 9.84 8.96 -8.10
CA GLN A 92 10.62 7.73 -8.01
C GLN A 92 11.24 7.56 -6.62
N LEU A 93 11.74 8.64 -6.02
CA LEU A 93 12.22 8.62 -4.64
C LEU A 93 11.09 8.38 -3.63
N GLN A 94 9.89 8.91 -3.88
CA GLN A 94 8.72 8.59 -3.06
C GLN A 94 8.36 7.10 -3.13
N LEU A 95 8.47 6.45 -4.29
CA LEU A 95 8.31 5.00 -4.41
C LEU A 95 9.34 4.22 -3.59
N VAL A 96 10.60 4.68 -3.56
CA VAL A 96 11.66 4.07 -2.74
C VAL A 96 11.27 4.11 -1.26
N VAL A 97 10.74 5.23 -0.76
CA VAL A 97 10.27 5.32 0.63
C VAL A 97 9.06 4.41 0.87
N LEU A 98 8.09 4.39 -0.06
CA LEU A 98 6.90 3.55 0.04
C LEU A 98 7.23 2.05 0.00
N ARG A 99 8.31 1.63 -0.68
CA ARG A 99 8.79 0.24 -0.66
C ARG A 99 9.00 -0.28 0.77
N PHE A 100 9.51 0.56 1.67
CA PHE A 100 9.83 0.19 3.05
C PHE A 100 8.71 0.50 4.06
N LEU A 101 7.61 1.09 3.61
CA LEU A 101 6.47 1.40 4.48
C LEU A 101 5.87 0.17 5.18
N PRO A 102 5.74 -1.02 4.54
CA PRO A 102 5.26 -2.22 5.25
C PRO A 102 6.09 -2.56 6.48
N ILE A 103 7.41 -2.45 6.39
CA ILE A 103 8.32 -2.71 7.51
C ILE A 103 8.20 -1.61 8.54
N LEU A 104 8.19 -0.34 8.12
CA LEU A 104 8.06 0.80 9.02
C LEU A 104 6.76 0.75 9.82
N ALA A 105 5.62 0.57 9.16
CA ALA A 105 4.32 0.41 9.80
C ALA A 105 4.24 -0.87 10.65
N GLY A 106 4.78 -1.98 10.14
CA GLY A 106 4.98 -3.28 10.78
C GLY A 106 5.61 -3.17 12.17
N VAL A 107 6.83 -2.65 12.18
CA VAL A 107 7.65 -2.49 13.37
C VAL A 107 7.07 -1.41 14.29
N TYR A 108 6.60 -0.29 13.74
CA TYR A 108 5.97 0.78 14.52
C TYR A 108 4.76 0.28 15.32
N LEU A 109 3.79 -0.37 14.66
CA LEU A 109 2.60 -0.88 15.32
C LEU A 109 2.92 -1.96 16.36
N SER A 110 3.94 -2.78 16.10
CA SER A 110 4.40 -3.81 17.04
C SER A 110 5.08 -3.24 18.28
N ARG A 111 5.80 -2.12 18.15
CA ARG A 111 6.57 -1.50 19.25
C ARG A 111 5.79 -0.45 20.02
N VAL A 112 4.80 0.19 19.40
CA VAL A 112 4.04 1.25 20.07
C VAL A 112 3.20 0.72 21.22
N THR A 113 2.84 -0.56 21.20
CA THR A 113 2.17 -1.24 22.31
C THR A 113 3.09 -1.43 23.52
N LEU A 114 4.42 -1.44 23.30
CA LEU A 114 5.45 -1.47 24.34
C LEU A 114 5.76 -0.07 24.93
N ARG A 115 5.04 0.97 24.51
CA ARG A 115 5.24 2.38 24.94
C ARG A 115 6.67 2.91 24.76
N LYS A 116 7.43 2.34 23.82
CA LYS A 116 8.75 2.85 23.44
C LYS A 116 8.59 4.14 22.62
N PRO A 117 9.46 5.16 22.81
CA PRO A 117 9.44 6.36 21.97
C PRO A 117 9.92 5.99 20.56
N LEU A 118 9.10 6.31 19.54
CA LEU A 118 9.36 5.96 18.13
C LEU A 118 9.28 7.20 17.23
N ALA A 119 9.82 8.33 17.71
CA ALA A 119 9.69 9.64 17.07
C ALA A 119 10.20 9.66 15.61
N GLY A 120 11.22 8.85 15.27
CA GLY A 120 11.73 8.72 13.90
C GLY A 120 10.68 8.11 12.97
N PHE A 121 10.07 6.98 13.36
CA PHE A 121 8.98 6.38 12.58
C PHE A 121 7.76 7.29 12.51
N GLU A 122 7.41 7.95 13.61
CA GLU A 122 6.28 8.89 13.65
C GLU A 122 6.50 10.08 12.71
N ALA A 123 7.72 10.60 12.59
CA ALA A 123 8.05 11.66 11.65
C ALA A 123 7.82 11.24 10.19
N VAL A 124 8.26 10.05 9.80
CA VAL A 124 8.04 9.52 8.45
C VAL A 124 6.55 9.30 8.18
N LEU A 125 5.83 8.66 9.10
CA LEU A 125 4.38 8.43 8.96
C LEU A 125 3.59 9.74 8.86
N LEU A 126 3.97 10.75 9.64
CA LEU A 126 3.37 12.09 9.56
C LEU A 126 3.68 12.78 8.23
N ALA A 127 4.87 12.60 7.67
CA ALA A 127 5.20 13.14 6.34
C ALA A 127 4.31 12.53 5.25
N LEU A 128 4.13 11.21 5.26
CA LEU A 128 3.23 10.50 4.33
C LEU A 128 1.79 10.99 4.50
N TYR A 129 1.34 11.13 5.74
CA TYR A 129 0.00 11.62 6.06
C TYR A 129 -0.22 13.07 5.61
N ALA A 130 0.77 13.94 5.83
CA ALA A 130 0.70 15.35 5.42
C ALA A 130 0.67 15.51 3.90
N HIS A 131 1.40 14.67 3.18
CA HIS A 131 1.35 14.61 1.72
C HIS A 131 -0.06 14.25 1.21
N GLU A 132 -0.67 13.20 1.76
CA GLU A 132 -2.05 12.82 1.44
C GLU A 132 -3.07 13.90 1.83
N THR A 133 -2.89 14.53 2.99
CA THR A 133 -3.77 15.61 3.46
C THR A 133 -3.74 16.80 2.51
N THR A 134 -2.55 17.17 2.04
CA THR A 134 -2.35 18.26 1.06
C THR A 134 -2.95 17.89 -0.29
N SER A 135 -2.73 16.66 -0.74
CA SER A 135 -3.29 16.12 -2.00
C SER A 135 -4.82 16.16 -2.02
N ARG A 136 -5.46 15.84 -0.90
CA ARG A 136 -6.94 15.87 -0.77
C ARG A 136 -7.51 17.28 -0.67
N SER A 137 -6.72 18.31 -0.37
CA SER A 137 -7.18 19.70 -0.26
C SER A 137 -8.41 19.91 0.65
N GLY A 138 -8.54 19.09 1.71
CA GLY A 138 -9.68 19.10 2.63
C GLY A 138 -10.94 18.39 2.12
N GLN A 139 -10.91 17.79 0.92
CA GLN A 139 -12.03 17.02 0.37
C GLN A 139 -12.04 15.58 0.88
N SER A 140 -13.25 15.03 1.04
CA SER A 140 -13.45 13.60 1.29
C SER A 140 -13.29 12.81 -0.01
N MET A 141 -12.81 11.56 0.10
CA MET A 141 -12.80 10.64 -1.04
C MET A 141 -14.20 10.07 -1.23
N THR A 142 -14.82 10.36 -2.36
CA THR A 142 -16.18 9.92 -2.69
C THR A 142 -16.21 9.05 -3.93
N VAL A 143 -17.21 8.17 -4.01
CA VAL A 143 -17.51 7.35 -5.19
C VAL A 143 -18.97 7.51 -5.54
N ASN A 144 -19.28 7.54 -6.83
CA ASN A 144 -20.65 7.45 -7.30
C ASN A 144 -21.04 5.98 -7.40
N VAL A 145 -21.98 5.52 -6.59
CA VAL A 145 -22.48 4.14 -6.62
C VAL A 145 -23.32 3.96 -7.88
N PRO A 146 -22.93 3.04 -8.80
CA PRO A 146 -23.69 2.81 -10.03
C PRO A 146 -25.11 2.34 -9.73
N ASP A 147 -26.08 2.87 -10.48
CA ASP A 147 -27.48 2.49 -10.43
C ASP A 147 -27.91 1.93 -11.79
N ILE A 148 -28.43 0.70 -11.80
CA ILE A 148 -28.92 0.00 -13.01
C ILE A 148 -30.18 0.63 -13.61
N SER A 149 -30.80 1.59 -12.90
CA SER A 149 -31.92 2.38 -13.41
C SER A 149 -31.46 3.43 -14.43
N HIS A 150 -30.19 3.82 -14.39
CA HIS A 150 -29.60 4.84 -15.25
C HIS A 150 -28.69 4.21 -16.31
N PRO A 151 -28.80 4.60 -17.59
CA PRO A 151 -27.95 4.04 -18.63
C PRO A 151 -26.48 4.30 -18.30
N SER A 152 -25.63 3.32 -18.59
CA SER A 152 -24.18 3.40 -18.37
C SER A 152 -23.44 2.93 -19.62
N ILE A 153 -22.10 3.02 -19.59
CA ILE A 153 -21.24 2.54 -20.69
C ILE A 153 -21.52 1.06 -21.03
N TYR A 154 -22.01 0.28 -20.08
CA TYR A 154 -22.21 -1.17 -20.23
C TYR A 154 -23.68 -1.59 -20.41
N HIS A 155 -24.65 -0.71 -20.21
CA HIS A 155 -26.07 -1.07 -20.34
C HIS A 155 -26.97 0.12 -20.69
N GLU A 156 -28.04 -0.18 -21.43
CA GLU A 156 -29.14 0.75 -21.67
C GLU A 156 -30.29 0.45 -20.71
N SER A 157 -30.93 1.48 -20.15
CA SER A 157 -32.14 1.29 -19.35
C SER A 157 -33.38 1.51 -20.22
N ASN A 158 -34.22 0.46 -20.33
CA ASN A 158 -35.35 0.42 -21.26
C ASN A 158 -36.61 1.15 -20.76
N THR A 159 -36.53 1.79 -19.59
CA THR A 159 -37.65 2.47 -18.95
C THR A 159 -37.17 3.80 -18.40
N ALA A 160 -37.76 4.89 -18.92
CA ALA A 160 -37.63 6.22 -18.32
C ALA A 160 -38.38 6.22 -16.98
N VAL A 161 -37.77 5.64 -15.95
CA VAL A 161 -38.33 5.68 -14.61
C VAL A 161 -38.25 7.13 -14.16
N LYS A 162 -39.41 7.76 -13.92
CA LYS A 162 -39.53 9.05 -13.23
C LYS A 162 -39.14 8.86 -11.76
N ASN A 163 -37.90 8.47 -11.50
CA ASN A 163 -37.34 8.51 -10.18
C ASN A 163 -36.86 9.94 -9.94
N ASN A 164 -37.52 10.64 -9.01
CA ASN A 164 -37.08 11.93 -8.47
C ASN A 164 -35.76 11.81 -7.67
N ALA A 165 -34.98 10.74 -7.87
CA ALA A 165 -33.67 10.53 -7.29
C ALA A 165 -32.62 11.23 -8.18
N THR A 166 -32.72 12.54 -8.34
CA THR A 166 -31.61 13.36 -8.85
C THR A 166 -30.52 13.57 -7.80
N ASN A 167 -30.46 12.73 -6.76
CA ASN A 167 -29.33 12.72 -5.85
C ASN A 167 -28.29 11.79 -6.45
N LEU A 168 -27.16 12.37 -6.86
CA LEU A 168 -25.93 11.64 -7.10
C LEU A 168 -25.77 10.64 -5.94
N ASN A 169 -25.71 9.34 -6.22
CA ASN A 169 -25.50 8.28 -5.22
C ASN A 169 -24.04 8.32 -4.73
N LEU A 170 -23.65 9.48 -4.19
CA LEU A 170 -22.30 9.80 -3.82
C LEU A 170 -22.03 9.26 -2.41
N GLU A 171 -21.25 8.19 -2.31
CA GLU A 171 -20.86 7.60 -1.04
C GLU A 171 -19.45 8.06 -0.66
N VAL A 172 -19.25 8.37 0.62
CA VAL A 172 -17.94 8.76 1.15
C VAL A 172 -17.16 7.51 1.54
N ILE A 173 -16.10 7.18 0.79
CA ILE A 173 -15.21 6.05 1.06
C ILE A 173 -14.26 6.37 2.23
N SER A 174 -13.74 7.60 2.24
CA SER A 174 -12.74 8.05 3.21
C SER A 174 -13.03 9.51 3.57
N PRO A 175 -13.20 9.86 4.85
CA PRO A 175 -13.48 11.22 5.25
C PRO A 175 -12.32 12.17 4.91
N SER A 176 -12.60 13.47 4.92
CA SER A 176 -11.58 14.52 4.82
C SER A 176 -10.50 14.35 5.89
N LEU A 177 -9.27 14.71 5.54
CA LEU A 177 -8.13 14.61 6.44
C LEU A 177 -7.84 15.95 7.10
N GLU A 178 -7.55 15.93 8.39
CA GLU A 178 -7.17 17.10 9.18
C GLU A 178 -5.64 17.08 9.36
N PRO A 179 -4.92 18.22 9.26
CA PRO A 179 -3.48 18.22 9.47
C PRO A 179 -3.13 17.89 10.92
N HIS A 180 -2.15 16.99 11.11
CA HIS A 180 -1.66 16.57 12.43
C HIS A 180 -0.16 16.82 12.55
N GLY A 181 0.29 17.43 13.66
CA GLY A 181 1.71 17.64 13.95
C GLY A 181 2.36 16.57 14.84
N THR A 182 1.57 15.67 15.43
CA THR A 182 2.04 14.62 16.35
C THR A 182 1.14 13.37 16.26
N VAL A 183 1.71 12.17 16.40
CA VAL A 183 0.93 10.93 16.37
C VAL A 183 0.32 10.64 17.75
N ARG A 184 -0.98 10.91 17.91
CA ARG A 184 -1.74 10.57 19.14
C ARG A 184 -2.30 9.16 19.04
N SER A 185 -2.47 8.47 20.17
CA SER A 185 -3.03 7.10 20.22
C SER A 185 -4.38 6.96 19.51
N THR A 186 -5.26 7.94 19.67
CA THR A 186 -6.61 7.98 19.06
C THR A 186 -6.59 8.18 17.54
N LYS A 187 -5.53 8.77 17.00
CA LYS A 187 -5.37 9.08 15.57
C LYS A 187 -4.36 8.17 14.88
N ARG A 188 -3.62 7.37 15.63
CA ARG A 188 -2.56 6.49 15.13
C ARG A 188 -3.06 5.55 14.02
N ALA A 189 -4.18 4.88 14.26
CA ALA A 189 -4.74 3.94 13.29
C ALA A 189 -5.10 4.64 11.98
N ARG A 190 -5.68 5.86 12.05
CA ARG A 190 -5.97 6.68 10.88
C ARG A 190 -4.70 7.11 10.13
N ILE A 191 -3.69 7.58 10.85
CA ILE A 191 -2.42 8.05 10.26
C ILE A 191 -1.74 6.90 9.50
N VAL A 192 -1.60 5.74 10.16
CA VAL A 192 -1.01 4.55 9.53
C VAL A 192 -1.90 4.05 8.39
N GLY A 193 -3.22 4.04 8.57
CA GLY A 193 -4.18 3.65 7.53
C GLY A 193 -4.06 4.50 6.27
N VAL A 194 -3.96 5.82 6.39
CA VAL A 194 -3.75 6.72 5.24
C VAL A 194 -2.39 6.50 4.58
N ALA A 195 -1.33 6.24 5.35
CA ALA A 195 -0.05 5.86 4.77
C ALA A 195 -0.15 4.56 3.95
N LEU A 196 -0.91 3.57 4.44
CA LEU A 196 -1.21 2.34 3.69
C LEU A 196 -2.13 2.58 2.47
N GLU A 197 -3.03 3.55 2.51
CA GLU A 197 -3.80 3.98 1.32
C GLU A 197 -2.86 4.56 0.24
N LEU A 198 -1.88 5.38 0.64
CA LEU A 198 -0.85 5.90 -0.27
C LEU A 198 0.01 4.76 -0.84
N TYR A 199 0.43 3.79 -0.02
CA TYR A 199 1.09 2.57 -0.49
C TYR A 199 0.25 1.84 -1.54
N TYR A 200 -1.03 1.60 -1.23
CA TYR A 200 -1.95 0.92 -2.14
C TYR A 200 -2.10 1.65 -3.47
N SER A 201 -2.13 3.00 -3.47
CA SER A 201 -2.22 3.79 -4.70
C SER A 201 -1.04 3.58 -5.67
N LYS A 202 0.09 3.08 -5.17
CA LYS A 202 1.33 2.82 -5.92
C LYS A 202 1.72 1.34 -5.96
N ILE A 203 0.87 0.44 -5.45
CA ILE A 203 1.20 -0.97 -5.21
C ILE A 203 1.66 -1.73 -6.46
N SER A 204 1.16 -1.36 -7.64
CA SER A 204 1.54 -1.98 -8.92
C SER A 204 2.98 -1.68 -9.32
N GLN A 205 3.57 -0.58 -8.81
CA GLN A 205 4.95 -0.16 -9.10
C GLN A 205 5.94 -0.68 -8.04
N LEU A 206 5.46 -1.32 -6.98
CA LEU A 206 6.29 -1.76 -5.87
C LEU A 206 6.76 -3.22 -6.06
N PRO A 207 8.02 -3.53 -5.69
CA PRO A 207 8.56 -4.88 -5.78
C PRO A 207 7.75 -5.90 -4.95
N VAL A 208 7.72 -7.14 -5.42
CA VAL A 208 7.04 -8.26 -4.73
C VAL A 208 7.52 -8.44 -3.30
N ALA A 209 8.82 -8.26 -3.03
CA ALA A 209 9.40 -8.36 -1.69
C ALA A 209 8.70 -7.43 -0.67
N SER A 210 8.39 -6.19 -1.07
CA SER A 210 7.67 -5.23 -0.21
C SER A 210 6.25 -5.73 0.14
N LYS A 211 5.59 -6.38 -0.83
CA LYS A 211 4.25 -6.96 -0.64
C LYS A 211 4.29 -8.18 0.28
N ILE A 212 5.35 -8.99 0.20
CA ILE A 212 5.58 -10.13 1.11
C ILE A 212 5.81 -9.63 2.54
N ASP A 213 6.71 -8.65 2.73
CA ASP A 213 6.95 -8.01 4.04
C ASP A 213 5.63 -7.55 4.66
N PHE A 214 4.74 -6.96 3.86
CA PHE A 214 3.41 -6.54 4.30
C PHE A 214 2.54 -7.69 4.81
N CYS A 215 2.51 -8.81 4.08
CA CYS A 215 1.73 -9.98 4.45
C CYS A 215 2.24 -10.59 5.77
N GLU A 216 3.55 -10.70 5.94
CA GLU A 216 4.18 -11.20 7.19
C GLU A 216 3.77 -10.37 8.41
N PHE A 217 3.77 -9.04 8.29
CA PHE A 217 3.33 -8.18 9.40
C PHE A 217 1.83 -8.30 9.68
N CYS A 218 1.00 -8.45 8.65
CA CYS A 218 -0.44 -8.67 8.83
C CYS A 218 -0.72 -9.96 9.61
N GLU A 219 -0.01 -11.04 9.26
CA GLU A 219 -0.08 -12.31 9.99
C GLU A 219 0.36 -12.14 11.45
N ALA A 220 1.51 -11.49 11.68
CA ALA A 220 2.03 -11.24 13.03
C ALA A 220 1.07 -10.40 13.90
N TRP A 221 0.42 -9.39 13.33
CA TRP A 221 -0.56 -8.56 14.04
C TRP A 221 -1.82 -9.33 14.42
N ALA A 222 -2.24 -10.28 13.59
CA ALA A 222 -3.41 -11.11 13.83
C ALA A 222 -3.17 -12.13 14.97
N ILE A 223 -2.02 -12.82 14.93
CA ILE A 223 -1.65 -13.88 15.89
C ILE A 223 -1.26 -13.33 17.26
N GLY A 224 -0.73 -12.10 17.32
CA GLY A 224 -0.08 -11.49 18.50
C GLY A 224 -0.91 -11.28 19.78
N GLY A 225 -1.94 -12.09 20.03
CA GLY A 225 -2.60 -12.22 21.34
C GLY A 225 -3.05 -13.65 21.70
N ASP A 226 -3.11 -14.60 20.76
CA ASP A 226 -3.68 -15.93 21.03
C ASP A 226 -2.74 -17.02 20.47
N HIS A 227 -2.19 -17.83 21.38
CA HIS A 227 -1.36 -19.02 21.12
C HIS A 227 0.07 -18.82 20.59
N GLN A 228 1.01 -18.63 21.52
CA GLN A 228 2.37 -19.15 21.35
C GLN A 228 2.69 -20.04 22.56
N GLN A 229 2.19 -21.28 22.54
CA GLN A 229 2.82 -22.38 23.26
C GLN A 229 3.94 -22.92 22.36
N ASP A 230 5.16 -22.87 22.89
CA ASP A 230 6.39 -23.52 22.44
C ASP A 230 7.00 -23.13 21.07
N SER A 231 8.05 -22.30 21.14
CA SER A 231 9.44 -22.74 20.88
C SER A 231 10.39 -21.53 20.85
N SER A 232 11.27 -21.45 21.87
CA SER A 232 12.53 -20.70 21.93
C SER A 232 12.53 -19.23 21.49
N VAL A 233 12.33 -18.32 22.44
CA VAL A 233 13.27 -17.25 22.85
C VAL A 233 12.56 -16.50 23.99
N ASN A 234 13.15 -16.58 25.18
CA ASN A 234 12.75 -15.84 26.37
C ASN A 234 12.85 -14.32 26.12
N ASN A 235 11.78 -13.72 25.62
CA ASN A 235 11.53 -12.29 25.77
C ASN A 235 10.21 -12.14 26.53
N ASN A 236 10.30 -12.10 27.86
CA ASN A 236 9.23 -11.78 28.82
C ASN A 236 8.74 -10.33 28.67
N GLY A 237 8.35 -9.92 27.47
CA GLY A 237 7.49 -8.78 27.25
C GLY A 237 6.16 -9.32 26.81
N GLU A 238 5.13 -9.18 27.65
CA GLU A 238 3.74 -9.38 27.24
C GLU A 238 3.53 -8.61 25.92
N ARG A 239 3.48 -9.34 24.80
CA ARG A 239 3.22 -8.71 23.50
C ARG A 239 1.78 -8.24 23.54
N MET A 240 1.62 -6.97 23.89
CA MET A 240 0.31 -6.35 24.00
C MET A 240 -0.32 -6.30 22.61
N ARG A 241 -1.53 -6.87 22.54
CA ARG A 241 -2.34 -7.04 21.33
C ARG A 241 -2.54 -5.70 20.62
N ILE A 242 -2.28 -5.63 19.31
CA ILE A 242 -2.44 -4.41 18.53
C ILE A 242 -3.94 -4.17 18.25
N PRO A 243 -4.47 -2.95 18.48
CA PRO A 243 -5.85 -2.62 18.15
C PRO A 243 -6.01 -2.40 16.63
N LEU A 244 -6.66 -3.35 15.95
CA LEU A 244 -6.94 -3.29 14.52
C LEU A 244 -8.31 -2.64 14.24
N SER A 245 -8.38 -1.32 14.40
CA SER A 245 -9.61 -0.57 14.08
C SER A 245 -9.96 -0.67 12.59
N TRP A 246 -11.25 -0.50 12.24
CA TRP A 246 -11.71 -0.57 10.85
C TRP A 246 -10.95 0.37 9.88
N GLU A 247 -10.56 1.56 10.34
CA GLU A 247 -9.79 2.53 9.54
C GLU A 247 -8.41 2.00 9.11
N LEU A 248 -7.84 1.09 9.89
CA LEU A 248 -6.58 0.42 9.58
C LEU A 248 -6.81 -0.87 8.78
N VAL A 249 -7.86 -1.63 9.11
CA VAL A 249 -8.21 -2.88 8.42
C VAL A 249 -8.61 -2.64 6.96
N GLN A 250 -9.33 -1.57 6.66
CA GLN A 250 -9.79 -1.27 5.30
C GLN A 250 -8.64 -1.20 4.25
N PRO A 251 -7.56 -0.41 4.44
CA PRO A 251 -6.43 -0.44 3.52
C PRO A 251 -5.66 -1.76 3.56
N ILE A 252 -5.59 -2.44 4.71
CA ILE A 252 -4.96 -3.77 4.80
C ILE A 252 -5.63 -4.76 3.85
N LEU A 253 -6.96 -4.82 3.86
CA LEU A 253 -7.71 -5.75 2.99
C LEU A 253 -7.59 -5.40 1.51
N ARG A 254 -7.49 -4.12 1.15
CA ARG A 254 -7.22 -3.70 -0.24
C ARG A 254 -5.85 -4.18 -0.72
N ILE A 255 -4.83 -4.03 0.12
CA ILE A 255 -3.47 -4.48 -0.18
C ILE A 255 -3.44 -6.01 -0.30
N LEU A 256 -4.01 -6.74 0.67
CA LEU A 256 -4.11 -8.20 0.61
C LEU A 256 -4.91 -8.68 -0.61
N GLY A 257 -5.99 -7.99 -0.96
CA GLY A 257 -6.76 -8.28 -2.17
C GLY A 257 -5.93 -8.16 -3.44
N HIS A 258 -5.08 -7.14 -3.53
CA HIS A 258 -4.11 -7.03 -4.62
C HIS A 258 -3.06 -8.15 -4.58
N CYS A 259 -2.56 -8.54 -3.41
CA CYS A 259 -1.59 -9.64 -3.31
C CYS A 259 -2.19 -11.00 -3.69
N LEU A 260 -3.48 -11.20 -3.40
CA LEU A 260 -4.21 -12.43 -3.72
C LEU A 260 -4.67 -12.50 -5.16
N MET A 261 -5.17 -11.40 -5.74
CA MET A 261 -5.84 -11.39 -7.05
C MET A 261 -5.17 -10.47 -8.08
N GLY A 262 -3.98 -9.96 -7.77
CA GLY A 262 -3.25 -9.06 -8.66
C GLY A 262 -2.76 -9.75 -9.93
N PRO A 263 -2.35 -8.98 -10.96
CA PRO A 263 -1.85 -9.54 -12.22
C PRO A 263 -0.63 -10.46 -12.03
N ASP A 264 0.11 -10.25 -10.95
CA ASP A 264 1.31 -11.01 -10.59
C ASP A 264 1.01 -12.34 -9.88
N GLN A 265 -0.26 -12.65 -9.55
CA GLN A 265 -0.66 -13.82 -8.75
C GLN A 265 -0.11 -15.12 -9.33
N LYS A 266 -0.35 -15.36 -10.63
CA LYS A 266 0.07 -16.60 -11.31
C LYS A 266 1.59 -16.79 -11.36
N GLN A 267 2.35 -15.70 -11.30
CA GLN A 267 3.81 -15.71 -11.39
C GLN A 267 4.47 -15.88 -10.03
N ASN A 268 3.81 -15.46 -8.95
CA ASN A 268 4.40 -15.36 -7.62
C ASN A 268 3.60 -16.14 -6.57
N LYS A 269 3.69 -17.47 -6.61
CA LYS A 269 3.05 -18.36 -5.64
C LYS A 269 3.39 -18.00 -4.19
N GLN A 270 4.64 -17.62 -3.91
CA GLN A 270 5.07 -17.20 -2.57
C GLN A 270 4.28 -16.00 -2.05
N LEU A 271 3.98 -15.01 -2.91
CA LEU A 271 3.19 -13.85 -2.53
C LEU A 271 1.75 -14.25 -2.22
N PHE A 272 1.17 -15.11 -3.06
CA PHE A 272 -0.18 -15.64 -2.84
C PHE A 272 -0.28 -16.38 -1.51
N ASP A 273 0.64 -17.32 -1.26
CA ASP A 273 0.65 -18.13 -0.03
C ASP A 273 0.78 -17.23 1.22
N ALA A 274 1.69 -16.24 1.18
CA ALA A 274 1.86 -15.28 2.28
C ALA A 274 0.59 -14.44 2.50
N ALA A 275 -0.02 -13.93 1.45
CA ALA A 275 -1.24 -13.12 1.53
C ALA A 275 -2.45 -13.95 2.01
N TYR A 276 -2.53 -15.21 1.59
CA TYR A 276 -3.57 -16.15 2.00
C TYR A 276 -3.47 -16.46 3.50
N CYS A 277 -2.26 -16.79 3.99
CA CYS A 277 -2.00 -16.99 5.42
C CYS A 277 -2.33 -15.74 6.23
N ALA A 278 -1.91 -14.56 5.77
CA ALA A 278 -2.22 -13.30 6.43
C ALA A 278 -3.74 -13.03 6.50
N CYS A 279 -4.46 -13.23 5.39
CA CYS A 279 -5.91 -13.04 5.32
C CYS A 279 -6.65 -14.02 6.24
N LYS A 280 -6.23 -15.29 6.25
CA LYS A 280 -6.79 -16.33 7.14
C LYS A 280 -6.57 -16.00 8.61
N SER A 281 -5.38 -15.55 8.98
CA SER A 281 -5.06 -15.11 10.35
C SER A 281 -5.91 -13.90 10.74
N LEU A 282 -6.07 -12.91 9.85
CA LEU A 282 -6.94 -11.75 10.09
C LEU A 282 -8.42 -12.12 10.19
N TYR A 283 -8.90 -13.12 9.45
CA TYR A 283 -10.27 -13.63 9.59
C TYR A 283 -10.47 -14.26 10.96
N GLY A 284 -9.58 -15.16 11.38
CA GLY A 284 -9.59 -15.75 12.73
C GLY A 284 -9.58 -14.66 13.80
N ARG A 285 -8.73 -13.64 13.62
CA ARG A 285 -8.69 -12.49 14.52
C ARG A 285 -9.99 -11.68 14.55
N SER A 286 -10.62 -11.48 13.41
CA SER A 286 -11.89 -10.75 13.30
C SER A 286 -13.04 -11.47 14.00
N LEU A 287 -13.03 -12.82 13.99
CA LEU A 287 -13.95 -13.64 14.77
C LEU A 287 -13.74 -13.45 16.27
N HIS A 288 -12.48 -13.47 16.74
CA HIS A 288 -12.16 -13.22 18.15
C HIS A 288 -12.56 -11.82 18.61
N ASP A 289 -12.37 -10.80 17.78
CA ASP A 289 -12.71 -9.40 18.12
C ASP A 289 -14.20 -9.07 17.90
N ILE A 290 -14.99 -10.01 17.35
CA ILE A 290 -16.42 -9.84 17.03
C ILE A 290 -16.64 -8.56 16.21
N ASN A 291 -15.82 -8.34 15.19
CA ASN A 291 -15.93 -7.19 14.30
C ASN A 291 -16.66 -7.61 13.01
N PRO A 292 -17.97 -7.35 12.85
CA PRO A 292 -18.76 -7.88 11.75
C PRO A 292 -18.28 -7.37 10.38
N LYS A 293 -17.83 -6.11 10.30
CA LYS A 293 -17.29 -5.55 9.04
C LYS A 293 -16.02 -6.26 8.62
N ALA A 294 -15.11 -6.50 9.57
CA ALA A 294 -13.87 -7.21 9.31
C ALA A 294 -14.11 -8.69 9.00
N MET A 295 -15.01 -9.37 9.73
CA MET A 295 -15.40 -10.76 9.46
C MET A 295 -15.95 -10.94 8.05
N LEU A 296 -16.89 -10.10 7.62
CA LEU A 296 -17.45 -10.16 6.28
C LEU A 296 -16.37 -9.92 5.23
N ALA A 297 -15.58 -8.85 5.36
CA ALA A 297 -14.61 -8.48 4.35
C ALA A 297 -13.46 -9.49 4.23
N THR A 298 -12.92 -10.01 5.34
CA THR A 298 -11.87 -11.04 5.34
C THR A 298 -12.40 -12.40 4.88
N GLY A 299 -13.61 -12.79 5.31
CA GLY A 299 -14.25 -14.03 4.88
C GLY A 299 -14.54 -14.05 3.38
N SER A 300 -15.13 -12.96 2.85
CA SER A 300 -15.38 -12.83 1.40
C SER A 300 -14.07 -12.86 0.60
N LEU A 301 -13.01 -12.21 1.08
CA LEU A 301 -11.72 -12.23 0.39
C LEU A 301 -11.09 -13.63 0.39
N LEU A 302 -11.21 -14.38 1.49
CA LEU A 302 -10.73 -15.76 1.59
C LEU A 302 -11.49 -16.67 0.61
N SER A 303 -12.81 -16.57 0.56
CA SER A 303 -13.62 -17.34 -0.39
C SER A 303 -13.29 -17.01 -1.84
N LEU A 304 -13.04 -15.74 -2.17
CA LEU A 304 -12.58 -15.35 -3.51
C LEU A 304 -11.21 -15.92 -3.84
N ALA A 305 -10.28 -15.95 -2.86
CA ALA A 305 -8.97 -16.55 -3.05
C ALA A 305 -9.06 -18.07 -3.30
N GLU A 306 -9.93 -18.77 -2.56
CA GLU A 306 -10.20 -20.20 -2.77
C GLU A 306 -10.77 -20.47 -4.16
N LEU A 307 -11.76 -19.68 -4.60
CA LEU A 307 -12.32 -19.78 -5.95
C LEU A 307 -11.29 -19.50 -7.05
N SER A 308 -10.29 -18.65 -6.79
CA SER A 308 -9.23 -18.37 -7.77
C SER A 308 -8.24 -19.52 -7.97
N LEU A 309 -8.22 -20.50 -7.04
CA LEU A 309 -7.42 -21.72 -7.19
C LEU A 309 -8.09 -22.73 -8.12
N ASP A 310 -9.41 -22.62 -8.30
CA ASP A 310 -10.15 -23.42 -9.27
C ASP A 310 -9.89 -22.82 -10.66
N ASP A 311 -9.27 -23.60 -11.56
CA ASP A 311 -8.88 -23.20 -12.93
C ASP A 311 -10.10 -23.05 -13.89
N ILE A 312 -11.25 -22.66 -13.33
CA ILE A 312 -12.51 -22.50 -14.04
C ILE A 312 -12.66 -21.03 -14.41
N ASP A 313 -12.50 -20.71 -15.70
CA ASP A 313 -12.85 -19.40 -16.21
C ASP A 313 -14.38 -19.26 -16.30
N TYR A 314 -14.97 -18.67 -15.26
CA TYR A 314 -16.41 -18.39 -15.21
C TYR A 314 -16.87 -17.31 -16.21
N THR A 315 -15.94 -16.65 -16.91
CA THR A 315 -16.24 -15.66 -17.94
C THR A 315 -16.28 -16.25 -19.35
N GLU A 316 -15.83 -17.49 -19.54
CA GLU A 316 -16.03 -18.21 -20.79
C GLU A 316 -17.52 -18.52 -21.00
N ILE A 317 -18.13 -17.80 -21.94
CA ILE A 317 -19.44 -18.17 -22.46
C ILE A 317 -19.25 -19.49 -23.21
N ARG A 318 -19.76 -20.60 -22.66
CA ARG A 318 -19.84 -21.87 -23.40
C ARG A 318 -20.72 -21.67 -24.63
N ILE A 319 -20.10 -21.39 -25.77
CA ILE A 319 -20.76 -21.37 -27.07
C ILE A 319 -21.12 -22.83 -27.38
N THR A 320 -22.33 -23.21 -27.00
CA THR A 320 -22.86 -24.52 -27.33
C THR A 320 -23.44 -24.39 -28.73
N ASN A 321 -22.74 -24.87 -29.76
CA ASN A 321 -23.20 -24.85 -31.16
C ASN A 321 -24.41 -25.79 -31.42
N ALA A 322 -25.13 -26.20 -30.38
CA ALA A 322 -26.34 -26.99 -30.48
C ALA A 322 -27.55 -26.09 -30.26
N ILE A 323 -28.16 -25.64 -31.36
CA ILE A 323 -29.54 -25.15 -31.34
C ILE A 323 -30.40 -26.40 -31.15
N SER A 324 -30.93 -26.62 -29.94
CA SER A 324 -31.99 -27.62 -29.75
C SER A 324 -33.26 -27.08 -30.39
N LEU A 325 -33.61 -27.63 -31.56
CA LEU A 325 -34.90 -27.48 -32.21
C LEU A 325 -35.96 -28.35 -31.52
#